data_AF-A0A180F487-F1
#
_entry.id   AF-A0A180F487-F1
#
_cell.length_a   1.000
_cell.length_b   1.000
_cell.length_c   1.000
_cell.angle_alpha   90.00
_cell.angle_beta   90.00
_cell.angle_gamma   90.00
#
_symmetry.space_group_name_H-M   'P 1'
#
loop_
_entity.id
_entity.type
_entity.pdbx_description
1 polymer ?
#
loop_
_entity_poly.entity_id
_entity_poly.type
_entity_poly.pdbx_seq_one_letter_code
_entity_poly.pdbx_strand_id
1 'polypeptide(L)'
;MVRAKCQLHAMEHLHHRNARVTALKTRQIEFYTQAAEEIEAEIRKPAEEDRELEEKADRITKVKGLGLITAVTVLCETNGFRLFDNIRQAVSYAGLDVVLKESGKFKGRTRISKKGNAAVRQCLFNAGPAGSRSQ
;
A
#
# COMPACT_ATOMS: atom_id res chain seq x y z
N MET A 1 5.71 10.37 1.31
CA MET A 1 5.55 11.74 0.77
C MET A 1 4.69 12.66 1.64
N VAL A 2 3.46 12.28 2.02
CA VAL A 2 2.53 13.15 2.79
C VAL A 2 3.17 13.78 4.03
N ARG A 3 3.81 12.98 4.89
CA ARG A 3 4.48 13.47 6.10
C ARG A 3 5.59 14.51 5.82
N ALA A 4 6.38 14.29 4.77
CA ALA A 4 7.45 15.20 4.38
C ALA A 4 6.89 16.54 3.88
N LYS A 5 5.79 16.51 3.11
CA LYS A 5 5.07 17.72 2.67
C LYS A 5 4.47 18.49 3.86
N CYS A 6 3.85 17.78 4.82
CA CYS A 6 3.36 18.41 6.05
C CYS A 6 4.49 19.03 6.89
N GLN A 7 5.64 18.37 6.96
CA GLN A 7 6.83 18.90 7.64
C GLN A 7 7.36 20.16 6.95
N LEU A 8 7.45 20.16 5.61
CA LEU A 8 7.85 21.34 4.86
C LEU A 8 6.89 22.51 5.11
N HIS A 9 5.58 22.26 5.04
CA HIS A 9 4.56 23.27 5.33
C HIS A 9 4.72 23.85 6.74
N ALA A 10 4.89 22.99 7.75
CA ALA A 10 5.16 23.45 9.11
C ALA A 10 6.45 24.30 9.20
N MET A 11 7.51 23.90 8.49
CA MET A 11 8.79 24.63 8.46
C MET A 11 8.69 26.00 7.78
N GLU A 12 7.79 26.16 6.81
CA GLU A 12 7.53 27.43 6.14
C GLU A 12 6.75 28.42 6.99
N HIS A 13 5.92 27.93 7.91
CA HIS A 13 5.08 28.73 8.80
C HIS A 13 5.68 28.99 10.20
N LEU A 14 6.93 28.58 10.45
CA LEU A 14 7.63 28.87 11.71
C LEU A 14 8.05 30.36 11.80
N HIS A 15 7.97 30.93 13.00
CA HIS A 15 8.39 32.31 13.31
C HIS A 15 9.86 32.61 12.93
N HIS A 16 10.75 31.61 13.02
CA HIS A 16 12.13 31.70 12.54
C HIS A 16 12.35 30.73 11.37
N ARG A 17 12.05 31.19 10.16
CA ARG A 17 12.26 30.40 8.94
C ARG A 17 13.75 30.28 8.63
N ASN A 18 14.25 29.05 8.53
CA ASN A 18 15.58 28.79 7.99
C ASN A 18 15.48 28.43 6.50
N ALA A 19 15.75 29.42 5.64
CA ALA A 19 15.66 29.27 4.19
C ALA A 19 16.51 28.12 3.63
N ARG A 20 17.68 27.85 4.23
CA ARG A 20 18.55 26.74 3.83
C ARG A 20 17.92 25.39 4.13
N VAL A 21 17.28 25.25 5.30
CA VAL A 21 16.63 23.99 5.70
C VAL A 21 15.40 23.70 4.84
N THR A 22 14.58 24.73 4.56
CA THR A 22 13.42 24.56 3.69
C THR A 22 13.84 24.19 2.26
N ALA A 23 14.84 24.87 1.70
CA ALA A 23 15.35 24.55 0.36
C ALA A 23 15.91 23.12 0.28
N LEU A 24 16.64 22.67 1.31
CA LEU A 24 17.13 21.29 1.37
C LEU A 24 15.99 20.27 1.45
N LYS A 25 14.93 20.53 2.23
CA LYS A 25 13.77 19.65 2.28
C LYS A 25 12.97 19.62 1.00
N THR A 26 12.77 20.75 0.34
CA THR A 26 12.12 20.80 -0.98
C THR A 26 12.87 19.94 -1.99
N ARG A 27 14.20 20.12 -2.10
CA ARG A 27 15.02 19.31 -3.01
C ARG A 27 14.97 17.82 -2.70
N GLN A 28 14.93 17.44 -1.42
CA GLN A 28 14.74 16.04 -1.04
C GLN A 28 13.38 15.49 -1.46
N ILE A 29 12.31 16.25 -1.27
CA ILE A 29 10.96 15.86 -1.69
C ILE A 29 10.92 15.68 -3.21
N GLU A 30 11.48 16.61 -3.98
CA GLU A 30 11.55 16.52 -5.44
C GLU A 30 12.31 15.28 -5.89
N PHE A 31 13.51 15.04 -5.33
CA PHE A 31 14.30 13.86 -5.64
C PHE A 31 13.52 12.55 -5.40
N TYR A 32 12.87 12.42 -4.24
CA TYR A 32 12.08 11.22 -3.95
C TYR A 32 10.80 11.13 -4.78
N THR A 33 10.23 12.26 -5.23
CA THR A 33 9.08 12.24 -6.15
C THR A 33 9.50 11.67 -7.49
N GLN A 34 10.58 12.20 -8.05
CA GLN A 34 11.09 11.77 -9.35
C GLN A 34 11.52 10.30 -9.32
N ALA A 35 12.28 9.88 -8.29
CA ALA A 35 12.69 8.49 -8.16
C ALA A 35 11.48 7.54 -8.04
N ALA A 36 10.40 7.96 -7.37
CA ALA A 36 9.18 7.16 -7.30
C ALA A 36 8.50 7.04 -8.67
N GLU A 37 8.39 8.13 -9.42
CA GLU A 37 7.81 8.13 -10.78
C GLU A 37 8.61 7.26 -11.75
N GLU A 38 9.94 7.33 -11.68
CA GLU A 38 10.84 6.49 -12.48
C GLU A 38 10.63 5.00 -12.18
N ILE A 39 10.58 4.62 -10.91
CA ILE A 39 10.32 3.24 -10.49
C ILE A 39 8.92 2.79 -10.92
N GLU A 40 7.90 3.65 -10.78
CA GLU A 40 6.54 3.32 -11.22
C GLU A 40 6.47 3.09 -12.73
N ALA A 41 7.20 3.87 -13.53
CA ALA A 41 7.30 3.66 -14.97
C ALA A 41 8.04 2.35 -15.32
N GLU A 42 9.11 2.01 -14.59
CA GLU A 42 9.82 0.74 -14.76
C GLU A 42 8.96 -0.47 -14.41
N ILE A 43 8.07 -0.38 -13.41
CA ILE A 43 7.12 -1.44 -13.06
C ILE A 43 6.03 -1.58 -14.11
N ARG A 44 5.59 -0.47 -14.71
CA ARG A 44 4.52 -0.47 -15.70
C ARG A 44 4.91 -1.17 -17.01
N LYS A 45 6.16 -0.99 -17.47
CA LYS A 45 6.67 -1.65 -18.69
C LYS A 45 6.44 -3.17 -18.71
N PRO A 46 6.96 -3.97 -17.76
CA PRO A 46 6.74 -5.42 -17.76
C PRO A 46 5.27 -5.78 -17.50
N ALA A 47 4.49 -4.93 -16.81
CA ALA A 47 3.07 -5.17 -16.60
C ALA A 47 2.23 -5.01 -17.87
N GLU A 48 2.69 -4.20 -18.83
CA GLU A 48 2.04 -4.01 -20.14
C GLU A 48 2.61 -4.96 -21.22
N GLU A 49 3.86 -5.40 -21.09
CA GLU A 49 4.50 -6.33 -22.04
C GLU A 49 4.10 -7.80 -21.82
N ASP A 50 3.85 -8.20 -20.57
CA ASP A 50 3.41 -9.56 -20.23
C ASP A 50 1.87 -9.63 -20.20
N ARG A 51 1.29 -10.25 -21.24
CA ARG A 51 -0.16 -10.43 -21.38
C ARG A 51 -0.80 -11.23 -20.23
N GLU A 52 -0.11 -12.22 -19.66
CA GLU A 52 -0.65 -12.98 -18.52
C GLU A 52 -0.71 -12.09 -17.27
N LEU A 53 0.30 -11.25 -17.08
CA LEU A 53 0.37 -10.29 -15.98
C LEU A 53 -0.67 -9.18 -16.14
N GLU A 54 -0.79 -8.61 -17.33
CA GLU A 54 -1.79 -7.59 -17.69
C GLU A 54 -3.21 -8.09 -17.38
N GLU A 55 -3.59 -9.27 -17.90
CA GLU A 55 -4.92 -9.84 -17.69
C GLU A 55 -5.23 -10.12 -16.21
N LYS A 56 -4.22 -10.47 -15.41
CA LYS A 56 -4.39 -10.67 -13.96
C LYS A 56 -4.50 -9.35 -13.22
N ALA A 57 -3.69 -8.37 -13.58
CA ALA A 57 -3.72 -7.05 -12.98
C ALA A 57 -5.08 -6.38 -13.27
N ASP A 58 -5.58 -6.46 -14.50
CA ASP A 58 -6.88 -5.94 -14.92
C ASP A 58 -8.06 -6.55 -14.15
N ARG A 59 -7.98 -7.85 -13.82
CA ARG A 59 -9.00 -8.49 -12.99
C ARG A 59 -9.03 -7.91 -11.57
N ILE A 60 -7.88 -7.54 -11.02
CA ILE A 60 -7.76 -6.98 -9.68
C ILE A 60 -8.16 -5.50 -9.67
N THR A 61 -7.73 -4.71 -10.65
CA THR A 61 -8.02 -3.26 -10.73
C THR A 61 -9.50 -2.96 -10.98
N LYS A 62 -10.30 -3.93 -11.46
CA LYS A 62 -11.77 -3.82 -11.51
C LYS A 62 -12.41 -3.60 -10.13
N VAL A 63 -11.74 -3.98 -9.05
CA VAL A 63 -12.20 -3.67 -7.70
C VAL A 63 -11.97 -2.18 -7.43
N LYS A 64 -13.05 -1.46 -7.13
CA LYS A 64 -13.01 -0.02 -6.84
C LYS A 64 -11.97 0.28 -5.74
N GLY A 65 -11.03 1.16 -6.04
CA GLY A 65 -9.97 1.58 -5.11
C GLY A 65 -8.65 0.83 -5.24
N LEU A 66 -8.54 -0.17 -6.13
CA LEU A 66 -7.27 -0.82 -6.47
C LEU A 66 -6.67 -0.24 -7.76
N GLY A 67 -5.48 0.36 -7.65
CA GLY A 67 -4.69 0.81 -8.79
C GLY A 67 -3.72 -0.26 -9.30
N LEU A 68 -3.14 -0.05 -10.49
CA LEU A 68 -2.21 -0.98 -11.15
C LEU A 68 -1.06 -1.42 -10.25
N ILE A 69 -0.36 -0.47 -9.62
CA ILE A 69 0.77 -0.75 -8.73
C ILE A 69 0.33 -1.64 -7.55
N THR A 70 -0.85 -1.39 -7.00
CA THR A 70 -1.42 -2.21 -5.92
C THR A 70 -1.73 -3.62 -6.40
N ALA A 71 -2.30 -3.76 -7.60
CA ALA A 71 -2.59 -5.06 -8.21
C ALA A 71 -1.31 -5.86 -8.48
N VAL A 72 -0.30 -5.25 -9.11
CA VAL A 72 1.01 -5.87 -9.37
C VAL A 72 1.68 -6.26 -8.05
N THR A 73 1.68 -5.39 -7.04
CA THR A 73 2.23 -5.71 -5.72
C THR A 73 1.57 -6.95 -5.11
N VAL A 74 0.24 -7.03 -5.14
CA VAL A 74 -0.48 -8.21 -4.64
C VAL A 74 -0.12 -9.45 -5.44
N LEU A 75 -0.03 -9.36 -6.77
CA LEU A 75 0.36 -10.49 -7.62
C LEU A 75 1.78 -10.97 -7.32
N CYS A 76 2.75 -10.07 -7.17
CA CYS A 76 4.13 -10.42 -6.83
C CYS A 76 4.22 -11.09 -5.44
N GLU A 77 3.60 -10.48 -4.42
CA GLU A 77 3.62 -10.98 -3.04
C GLU A 77 2.89 -12.31 -2.85
N THR A 78 1.97 -12.65 -3.76
CA THR A 78 1.19 -13.90 -3.75
C THR A 78 1.68 -14.91 -4.80
N ASN A 79 2.70 -14.56 -5.57
CA ASN A 79 3.14 -15.32 -6.75
C ASN A 79 1.97 -15.70 -7.68
N GLY A 80 1.11 -14.73 -7.99
CA GLY A 80 -0.10 -14.91 -8.80
C GLY A 80 -1.11 -15.88 -8.19
N PHE A 81 -1.15 -15.97 -6.86
CA PHE A 81 -1.95 -16.90 -6.06
C PHE A 81 -1.64 -18.39 -6.27
N ARG A 82 -0.53 -18.74 -6.94
CA ARG A 82 -0.18 -20.14 -7.26
C ARG A 82 0.03 -21.03 -6.04
N LEU A 83 0.30 -20.44 -4.87
CA LEU A 83 0.59 -21.14 -3.62
C LEU A 83 -0.64 -21.30 -2.70
N PHE A 84 -1.83 -20.95 -3.18
CA PHE A 84 -3.06 -21.06 -2.39
C PHE A 84 -4.05 -22.04 -3.03
N ASP A 85 -4.44 -23.05 -2.27
CA ASP A 85 -5.48 -24.00 -2.65
C ASP A 85 -6.89 -23.45 -2.36
N ASN A 86 -6.98 -22.50 -1.42
CA ASN A 86 -8.25 -21.88 -1.04
C ASN A 86 -8.11 -20.43 -0.58
N ILE A 87 -9.23 -19.70 -0.64
CA ILE A 87 -9.30 -18.29 -0.27
C ILE A 87 -8.97 -18.04 1.22
N ARG A 88 -9.23 -19.00 2.13
CA ARG A 88 -8.93 -18.84 3.55
C ARG A 88 -7.43 -18.78 3.81
N GLN A 89 -6.64 -19.55 3.06
CA GLN A 89 -5.18 -19.47 3.11
C GLN A 89 -4.68 -18.10 2.64
N ALA A 90 -5.25 -17.56 1.55
CA ALA A 90 -4.89 -16.21 1.07
C ALA A 90 -5.26 -15.11 2.10
N VAL A 91 -6.43 -15.22 2.74
CA VAL A 91 -6.87 -14.28 3.80
C VAL A 91 -5.97 -14.36 5.04
N SER A 92 -5.60 -15.58 5.45
CA SER A 92 -4.67 -15.80 6.57
C SER A 92 -3.26 -15.31 6.23
N TYR A 93 -2.80 -15.52 4.99
CA TYR A 93 -1.53 -14.99 4.50
C TYR A 93 -1.50 -13.46 4.47
N ALA A 94 -2.60 -12.80 4.09
CA ALA A 94 -2.73 -11.34 4.22
C ALA A 94 -2.83 -10.88 5.69
N GLY A 95 -3.05 -11.80 6.64
CA GLY A 95 -3.23 -11.50 8.06
C GLY A 95 -4.52 -10.72 8.35
N LEU A 96 -5.53 -10.91 7.50
CA LEU A 96 -6.87 -10.33 7.60
C LEU A 96 -7.88 -11.25 8.30
N ASP A 97 -7.46 -12.46 8.67
CA ASP A 97 -8.22 -13.38 9.50
C ASP A 97 -8.47 -12.81 10.90
N VAL A 98 -9.64 -13.11 11.46
CA VAL A 98 -10.04 -12.63 12.79
C VAL A 98 -9.51 -13.58 13.85
N VAL A 99 -8.80 -13.05 14.83
CA VAL A 99 -8.32 -13.80 16.00
C VAL A 99 -9.16 -13.46 17.22
N LEU A 100 -9.72 -14.51 17.82
CA LEU A 100 -10.35 -14.48 19.14
C LEU A 100 -9.25 -14.58 20.21
N LYS A 101 -9.20 -13.60 21.13
CA LYS A 101 -8.38 -13.69 22.34
C LYS A 101 -9.27 -14.10 23.50
N GLU A 102 -9.33 -15.39 23.76
CA GLU A 102 -9.97 -15.95 24.94
C GLU A 102 -8.93 -16.64 25.82
N SER A 103 -8.94 -16.33 27.12
CA SER A 103 -8.16 -17.08 28.11
C SER A 103 -9.07 -17.37 29.30
N GLY A 104 -9.73 -18.53 29.31
CA GLY A 104 -10.53 -19.09 30.43
C GLY A 104 -11.59 -18.15 31.05
N LYS A 105 -11.15 -17.10 31.76
CA LYS A 105 -11.94 -16.05 32.41
C LYS A 105 -12.09 -14.75 31.59
N PHE A 106 -11.33 -14.56 30.51
CA PHE A 106 -11.34 -13.32 29.73
C PHE A 106 -11.82 -13.55 28.30
N LYS A 107 -12.87 -12.83 27.89
CA LYS A 107 -13.30 -12.69 26.49
C LYS A 107 -12.86 -11.33 25.97
N GLY A 108 -11.77 -11.30 25.19
CA GLY A 108 -11.30 -10.10 24.54
C GLY A 108 -12.10 -9.74 23.29
N ARG A 109 -11.98 -8.50 22.81
CA ARG A 109 -12.52 -8.09 21.50
C ARG A 109 -11.81 -8.83 20.38
N THR A 110 -12.58 -9.30 19.40
CA THR A 110 -12.06 -9.84 18.14
C THR A 110 -11.25 -8.78 17.40
N ARG A 111 -10.05 -9.15 16.94
CA ARG A 111 -9.17 -8.27 16.14
C ARG A 111 -8.61 -9.06 14.97
N ILE A 112 -8.23 -8.38 13.88
CA ILE A 112 -7.47 -9.01 12.81
C ILE A 112 -6.12 -9.54 13.34
N SER A 113 -5.67 -10.65 12.79
CA SER A 113 -4.48 -11.40 13.21
C SER A 113 -3.20 -10.58 13.13
N LYS A 114 -3.01 -9.81 12.05
CA LYS A 114 -1.77 -9.08 11.70
C LYS A 114 -0.50 -9.96 11.61
N LYS A 115 -0.61 -11.29 11.72
CA LYS A 115 0.52 -12.23 11.64
C LYS A 115 0.99 -12.50 10.20
N GLY A 116 0.14 -12.21 9.21
CA GLY A 116 0.44 -12.39 7.79
C GLY A 116 1.25 -11.23 7.18
N ASN A 117 1.47 -11.33 5.87
CA ASN A 117 2.22 -10.40 5.04
C ASN A 117 1.74 -8.95 5.24
N ALA A 118 2.64 -8.13 5.80
CA ALA A 118 2.34 -6.74 6.14
C ALA A 118 2.19 -5.85 4.90
N ALA A 119 2.92 -6.15 3.81
CA ALA A 119 2.85 -5.40 2.56
C ALA A 119 1.49 -5.58 1.90
N VAL A 120 1.03 -6.83 1.74
CA VAL A 120 -0.31 -7.13 1.19
C VAL A 120 -1.41 -6.52 2.05
N ARG A 121 -1.31 -6.63 3.38
CA ARG A 121 -2.28 -6.01 4.29
C ARG A 121 -2.33 -4.49 4.15
N GLN A 122 -1.18 -3.83 4.04
CA GLN A 122 -1.10 -2.37 3.88
C GLN A 122 -1.70 -1.93 2.55
N CYS A 123 -1.40 -2.65 1.47
CA CYS A 123 -1.97 -2.43 0.15
C CYS A 123 -3.50 -2.49 0.17
N LEU A 124 -4.05 -3.57 0.73
CA LEU A 124 -5.49 -3.78 0.84
C LEU A 124 -6.17 -2.77 1.78
N PHE A 125 -5.52 -2.44 2.90
CA PHE A 125 -6.03 -1.44 3.83
C PHE A 125 -6.07 -0.04 3.22
N ASN A 126 -5.09 0.32 2.38
CA ASN A 126 -5.03 1.63 1.73
C ASN A 126 -6.01 1.75 0.55
N ALA A 127 -6.32 0.64 -0.12
CA ALA A 127 -7.30 0.60 -1.20
C ALA A 127 -8.74 0.87 -0.72
N GLY A 128 -9.12 0.32 0.43
CA GLY A 128 -10.47 0.42 0.99
C GLY A 128 -11.00 1.85 1.25
N PRO A 129 -10.24 2.76 1.88
CA PRO A 129 -10.72 4.10 2.21
C PRO A 129 -10.56 5.14 1.07
N ALA A 130 -9.87 4.81 -0.03
CA ALA A 130 -9.78 5.71 -1.19
C ALA A 130 -11.06 5.68 -2.04
N GLY A 131 -11.77 4.54 -2.10
CA GLY A 131 -13.01 4.38 -2.87
C GLY A 131 -14.26 5.02 -2.27
N SER A 132 -14.19 5.54 -1.04
CA SER A 132 -15.30 6.21 -0.33
C SER A 132 -15.12 7.73 -0.17
N ARG A 133 -14.02 8.31 -0.66
CA ARG A 133 -13.74 9.76 -0.60
C ARG A 133 -13.74 10.46 -1.96
N SER A 134 -14.06 9.72 -3.03
CA SER A 134 -14.22 10.25 -4.39
C SER A 134 -15.67 10.09 -4.85
N GLN A 135 -16.58 10.81 -4.19
CA GLN A 135 -17.87 11.28 -4.73
C GLN A 135 -18.19 12.61 -4.06
#